data_AF-A0A836IN76-F1
#
_entry.id   AF-A0A836IN76-F1
#
_cell.length_a   1.000
_cell.length_b   1.000
_cell.length_c   1.000
_cell.angle_alpha   90.00
_cell.angle_beta   90.00
_cell.angle_gamma   90.00
#
_symmetry.space_group_name_H-M   'P 1'
#
loop_
_entity.id
_entity.type
_entity.pdbx_description
1 polymer ?
#
loop_
_entity_poly.entity_id
_entity_poly.type
_entity_poly.pdbx_seq_one_letter_code
_entity_poly.pdbx_strand_id
1 'polypeptide(L)'
;MERPKTENEIQQEQSDELFARQLQEQLNNQSLCENATPPPTGPLKSLQEAADAALARQLQEEINRQEEAAAADASSVGTATRVPVECPACTFVNHIKPSSSSSHWKCAQCREPLKENVLRSSRTSDNDLVECKVCHSLNRPPSKKSDTVLCGRCYQELGASLSTAPPEESQANQRTVQLRCGQCNVINAVTVGADIKRMEFICGGCGVLNSIVLE
;
A
#
# COMPACT_ATOMS: atom_id res chain seq x y z
N MET A 1 37.51 0.50 45.23
CA MET A 1 36.55 1.29 46.01
C MET A 1 35.26 1.30 45.21
N GLU A 2 34.19 0.70 45.74
CA GLU A 2 32.88 0.72 45.10
C GLU A 2 32.32 2.14 45.16
N ARG A 3 31.78 2.62 44.04
CA ARG A 3 31.16 3.94 43.96
C ARG A 3 29.91 3.93 44.84
N PRO A 4 29.68 4.95 45.69
CA PRO A 4 28.42 5.07 46.43
C PRO A 4 27.26 5.23 45.45
N LYS A 5 26.22 4.39 45.62
CA LYS A 5 25.00 4.43 44.83
C LYS A 5 24.33 5.80 44.97
N THR A 6 23.79 6.30 43.86
CA THR A 6 23.01 7.53 43.82
C THR A 6 21.62 7.29 44.41
N GLU A 7 20.98 8.36 44.89
CA GLU A 7 19.65 8.28 45.50
C GLU A 7 18.58 7.72 44.53
N ASN A 8 18.71 8.02 43.23
CA ASN A 8 17.85 7.44 42.19
C ASN A 8 18.05 5.93 42.04
N GLU A 9 19.30 5.44 42.10
CA GLU A 9 19.59 4.00 42.02
C GLU A 9 19.00 3.27 43.24
N ILE A 10 19.02 3.89 44.41
CA ILE A 10 18.45 3.33 45.64
C ILE A 10 16.91 3.28 45.56
N GLN A 11 16.27 4.36 45.08
CA GLN A 11 14.82 4.39 44.90
C GLN A 11 14.34 3.38 43.85
N GLN A 12 15.10 3.24 42.76
CA GLN A 12 14.80 2.26 41.72
C GLN A 12 14.95 0.84 42.24
N GLU A 13 16.02 0.53 42.97
CA GLU A 13 16.23 -0.80 43.56
C GLU A 13 15.12 -1.16 44.56
N GLN A 14 14.63 -0.19 45.36
CA GLN A 14 13.48 -0.39 46.25
C GLN A 14 12.18 -0.63 45.48
N SER A 15 11.94 0.11 44.39
CA SER A 15 10.77 -0.07 43.53
C SER A 15 10.78 -1.46 42.88
N ASP A 16 11.93 -1.86 42.33
CA ASP A 16 12.12 -3.16 41.67
C ASP A 16 11.96 -4.31 42.68
N GLU A 17 12.47 -4.14 43.90
CA GLU A 17 12.32 -5.12 44.98
C GLU A 17 10.85 -5.30 45.39
N LEU A 18 10.10 -4.20 45.53
CA LEU A 18 8.67 -4.25 45.86
C LEU A 18 7.88 -4.93 44.74
N PHE A 19 8.18 -4.61 43.49
CA PHE A 19 7.56 -5.25 42.33
C PHE A 19 7.87 -6.75 42.27
N ALA A 20 9.13 -7.14 42.49
CA ALA A 20 9.53 -8.54 42.50
C ALA A 20 8.82 -9.33 43.62
N ARG A 21 8.67 -8.77 44.82
CA ARG A 21 7.90 -9.40 45.90
C ARG A 21 6.43 -9.55 45.55
N GLN A 22 5.81 -8.52 44.99
CA GLN A 22 4.42 -8.58 44.57
C GLN A 22 4.20 -9.65 43.49
N LEU A 23 5.12 -9.75 42.52
CA LEU A 23 5.07 -10.77 41.48
C LEU A 23 5.25 -12.18 42.07
N GLN A 24 6.19 -12.34 43.00
CA GLN A 24 6.41 -13.60 43.72
C GLN A 24 5.16 -14.03 44.51
N GLU A 25 4.50 -13.10 45.20
CA GLU A 25 3.25 -13.37 45.92
C GLU A 25 2.11 -13.75 44.97
N GLN A 26 2.00 -13.12 43.79
CA GLN A 26 1.01 -13.50 42.78
C GLN A 26 1.23 -14.91 42.24
N LEU A 27 2.48 -15.27 41.95
CA LEU A 27 2.84 -16.61 41.46
C LEU A 27 2.64 -17.67 42.54
N ASN A 28 3.03 -17.38 43.79
CA ASN A 28 2.80 -18.30 44.90
C ASN A 28 1.31 -18.49 45.20
N ASN A 29 0.50 -17.42 45.15
CA ASN A 29 -0.95 -17.52 45.30
C ASN A 29 -1.63 -18.23 44.12
N GLN A 30 -1.08 -18.17 42.91
CA GLN A 30 -1.51 -19.00 41.78
C GLN A 30 -1.20 -20.48 42.01
N SER A 31 -0.01 -20.79 42.53
CA SER A 31 0.43 -22.17 42.77
C SER A 31 -0.30 -22.89 43.92
N LEU A 32 -0.92 -22.14 44.83
CA LEU A 32 -1.73 -22.70 45.93
C LEU A 32 -3.17 -23.04 45.52
N CYS A 33 -3.58 -22.72 44.28
CA CYS A 33 -4.94 -22.90 43.77
C CYS A 33 -5.07 -23.96 42.66
N GLU A 34 -4.10 -24.87 42.49
CA GLU A 34 -4.22 -25.98 41.52
C GLU A 34 -5.09 -27.15 42.00
N ASN A 35 -5.68 -27.09 43.21
CA ASN A 35 -6.62 -28.10 43.71
C ASN A 35 -7.87 -27.53 44.41
N ALA A 36 -8.43 -26.42 43.91
CA ALA A 36 -9.76 -26.00 44.31
C ALA A 36 -10.52 -25.37 43.14
N THR A 37 -11.78 -25.76 43.02
CA THR A 37 -12.91 -25.24 42.23
C THR A 37 -12.69 -23.81 41.70
N PRO A 38 -13.05 -23.49 40.44
CA PRO A 38 -12.80 -22.17 39.85
C PRO A 38 -13.28 -21.06 40.79
N PRO A 39 -12.40 -20.11 41.18
CA PRO A 39 -12.83 -19.00 42.01
C PRO A 39 -13.83 -18.16 41.19
N PRO A 40 -14.86 -17.59 41.84
CA PRO A 40 -15.73 -16.65 41.15
C PRO A 40 -14.85 -15.53 40.61
N THR A 41 -15.07 -15.19 39.34
CA THR A 41 -14.45 -14.09 38.61
C THR A 41 -14.58 -12.82 39.45
N GLY A 42 -13.57 -12.55 40.28
CA GLY A 42 -13.68 -11.60 41.36
C GLY A 42 -13.60 -10.14 40.89
N PRO A 43 -14.03 -9.20 41.75
CA PRO A 43 -14.23 -7.78 41.43
C PRO A 43 -12.98 -7.01 40.94
N LEU A 44 -11.79 -7.58 41.06
CA LEU A 44 -10.53 -6.97 40.58
C LEU A 44 -10.41 -7.00 39.05
N LYS A 45 -10.88 -8.05 38.37
CA LYS A 45 -10.89 -8.09 36.90
C LYS A 45 -11.86 -7.07 36.32
N SER A 46 -13.03 -6.91 36.93
CA SER A 46 -14.01 -5.89 36.53
C SER A 46 -13.53 -4.46 36.80
N LEU A 47 -12.68 -4.25 37.81
CA LEU A 47 -12.13 -2.93 38.12
C LEU A 47 -11.01 -2.55 37.13
N GLN A 48 -10.17 -3.51 36.77
CA GLN A 48 -9.19 -3.37 35.68
C GLN A 48 -9.88 -3.11 34.34
N GLU A 49 -10.89 -3.91 34.00
CA GLU A 49 -11.65 -3.75 32.75
C GLU A 49 -12.39 -2.40 32.68
N ALA A 50 -12.91 -1.91 33.81
CA ALA A 50 -13.51 -0.58 33.88
C ALA A 50 -12.48 0.55 33.71
N ALA A 51 -11.27 0.39 34.25
CA ALA A 51 -10.17 1.34 34.06
C ALA A 51 -9.69 1.36 32.60
N ASP A 52 -9.53 0.19 31.99
CA ASP A 52 -9.12 0.05 30.58
C ASP A 52 -10.21 0.64 29.65
N ALA A 53 -11.49 0.40 29.94
CA ALA A 53 -12.60 0.97 29.18
C ALA A 53 -12.73 2.49 29.36
N ALA A 54 -12.34 3.05 30.51
CA ALA A 54 -12.27 4.49 30.70
C ALA A 54 -11.13 5.10 29.88
N LEU A 55 -9.95 4.49 29.89
CA LEU A 55 -8.80 4.93 29.11
C LEU A 55 -9.08 4.86 27.60
N ALA A 56 -9.69 3.78 27.12
CA ALA A 56 -10.05 3.62 25.72
C ALA A 56 -11.00 4.72 25.23
N ARG A 57 -11.99 5.09 26.06
CA ARG A 57 -12.93 6.19 25.74
C ARG A 57 -12.23 7.54 25.68
N GLN A 58 -11.34 7.83 26.63
CA GLN A 58 -10.58 9.07 26.62
C GLN A 58 -9.69 9.20 25.37
N LEU A 59 -9.03 8.11 24.96
CA LEU A 59 -8.22 8.09 23.74
C LEU A 59 -9.07 8.31 22.49
N GLN A 60 -10.24 7.69 22.41
CA GLN A 60 -11.16 7.87 21.28
C GLN A 60 -11.67 9.32 21.19
N GLU A 61 -11.99 9.95 22.31
CA GLU A 61 -12.40 11.37 22.34
C GLU A 61 -11.27 12.30 21.88
N GLU A 62 -10.03 12.01 22.25
CA GLU A 62 -8.87 12.79 21.82
C GLU A 62 -8.61 12.62 20.30
N ILE A 63 -8.75 11.40 19.77
CA ILE A 63 -8.69 11.15 18.32
C ILE A 63 -9.78 11.94 17.60
N ASN A 64 -11.04 11.85 18.05
CA ASN A 64 -12.15 12.57 17.44
C ASN A 64 -11.91 14.08 17.44
N ARG A 65 -11.37 14.63 18.55
CA ARG A 65 -11.02 16.05 18.64
C ARG A 65 -9.91 16.44 17.66
N GLN A 66 -8.90 15.59 17.49
CA GLN A 66 -7.82 15.83 16.52
C GLN A 66 -8.33 15.73 15.07
N GLU A 67 -9.23 14.80 14.77
CA GLU A 67 -9.89 14.68 13.48
C GLU A 67 -10.80 15.89 13.17
N GLU A 68 -11.56 16.36 14.16
CA GLU A 68 -12.37 17.58 14.04
C GLU A 68 -11.49 18.83 13.83
N ALA A 69 -10.36 18.93 14.54
CA ALA A 69 -9.39 20.02 14.34
C ALA A 69 -8.75 19.95 12.94
N ALA A 70 -8.38 18.77 12.45
CA ALA A 70 -7.85 18.57 11.10
C ALA A 70 -8.91 18.90 10.02
N ALA A 71 -10.18 18.56 10.26
CA ALA A 71 -11.29 18.89 9.37
C ALA A 71 -11.62 20.40 9.35
N ALA A 72 -11.45 21.08 10.49
CA ALA A 72 -11.61 22.53 10.60
C ALA A 72 -10.45 23.28 9.90
N ASP A 73 -9.21 22.79 10.02
CA ASP A 73 -8.06 23.33 9.28
C ASP A 73 -8.17 23.09 7.77
N ALA A 74 -8.80 21.98 7.34
CA ALA A 74 -9.08 21.74 5.93
C ALA A 74 -10.15 22.69 5.35
N SER A 75 -11.00 23.29 6.19
CA SER A 75 -12.08 24.21 5.76
C SER A 75 -11.67 25.68 5.72
N SER A 76 -10.50 26.06 6.28
CA SER A 76 -10.06 27.47 6.33
C SER A 76 -9.07 27.87 5.23
N VAL A 77 -8.57 26.93 4.40
CA VAL A 77 -7.66 27.26 3.28
C VAL A 77 -8.43 27.59 2.00
N GLY A 78 -9.19 28.68 2.05
CA GLY A 78 -9.44 29.47 0.87
C GLY A 78 -8.17 30.23 0.49
N THR A 79 -7.25 29.64 -0.27
CA THR A 79 -6.27 30.40 -1.09
C THR A 79 -5.41 29.49 -1.98
N ALA A 80 -5.71 29.52 -3.29
CA ALA A 80 -4.93 28.97 -4.39
C ALA A 80 -4.63 27.47 -4.31
N THR A 81 -5.44 26.67 -4.99
CA THR A 81 -5.23 25.25 -5.34
C THR A 81 -3.76 25.01 -5.71
N ARG A 82 -2.89 24.66 -4.77
CA ARG A 82 -1.52 24.25 -5.06
C ARG A 82 -1.51 22.73 -5.10
N VAL A 83 -1.05 22.16 -6.20
CA VAL A 83 -0.97 20.71 -6.37
C VAL A 83 0.36 20.23 -5.79
N PRO A 84 0.36 19.26 -4.87
CA PRO A 84 1.58 18.60 -4.42
C PRO A 84 2.13 17.72 -5.57
N VAL A 85 3.39 17.93 -5.93
CA VAL A 85 4.10 17.19 -6.98
C VAL A 85 5.43 16.71 -6.43
N GLU A 86 5.55 15.41 -6.26
CA GLU A 86 6.80 14.76 -5.85
C GLU A 86 7.85 14.81 -6.95
N CYS A 87 9.08 15.16 -6.57
CA CYS A 87 10.20 15.10 -7.48
C CYS A 87 10.72 13.66 -7.61
N PRO A 88 10.78 13.10 -8.84
CA PRO A 88 11.30 11.74 -9.03
C PRO A 88 12.79 11.59 -8.69
N ALA A 89 13.56 12.68 -8.72
CA ALA A 89 15.00 12.64 -8.49
C ALA A 89 15.41 12.84 -7.03
N CYS A 90 14.66 13.62 -6.25
CA CYS A 90 15.03 13.91 -4.86
C CYS A 90 13.90 13.66 -3.84
N THR A 91 12.76 13.11 -4.28
CA THR A 91 11.56 12.82 -3.46
C THR A 91 10.92 14.04 -2.78
N PHE A 92 11.43 15.24 -3.04
CA PHE A 92 10.90 16.47 -2.49
C PHE A 92 9.50 16.79 -3.01
N VAL A 93 8.57 17.10 -2.11
CA VAL A 93 7.18 17.47 -2.43
C VAL A 93 7.08 18.96 -2.77
N ASN A 94 6.84 19.29 -4.03
CA ASN A 94 6.69 20.66 -4.52
C ASN A 94 5.22 21.08 -4.52
N HIS A 95 4.92 22.32 -4.14
CA HIS A 95 3.54 22.83 -4.11
C HIS A 95 3.32 23.86 -5.22
N ILE A 96 2.69 23.46 -6.32
CA ILE A 96 2.69 24.23 -7.58
C ILE A 96 1.30 24.76 -7.89
N LYS A 97 1.20 26.01 -8.36
CA LYS A 97 -0.05 26.59 -8.84
C LYS A 97 -0.36 26.08 -10.27
N PRO A 98 -1.55 25.47 -10.51
CA PRO A 98 -1.96 24.90 -11.79
C PRO A 98 -2.23 25.96 -12.87
N SER A 99 -2.18 27.26 -12.54
CA SER A 99 -2.34 28.38 -13.47
C SER A 99 -1.07 28.72 -14.26
N SER A 100 0.06 28.07 -13.96
CA SER A 100 1.29 28.28 -14.71
C SER A 100 1.30 27.37 -15.93
N SER A 101 1.42 27.97 -17.11
CA SER A 101 1.44 27.31 -18.42
C SER A 101 2.25 25.99 -18.42
N SER A 102 1.60 24.97 -18.96
CA SER A 102 1.84 23.53 -18.82
C SER A 102 3.12 23.00 -19.49
N SER A 103 4.31 23.49 -19.15
CA SER A 103 5.54 22.91 -19.74
C SER A 103 6.83 22.95 -18.92
N HIS A 104 6.94 23.70 -17.81
CA HIS A 104 8.25 23.89 -17.17
C HIS A 104 8.24 23.96 -15.64
N TRP A 105 7.55 23.04 -14.97
CA TRP A 105 7.72 22.91 -13.52
C TRP A 105 9.11 22.34 -13.20
N LYS A 106 9.79 22.93 -12.22
CA LYS A 106 11.10 22.48 -11.74
C LYS A 106 11.03 22.26 -10.24
N CYS A 107 11.76 21.25 -9.77
CA CYS A 107 11.88 21.00 -8.35
C CYS A 107 12.59 22.16 -7.65
N ALA A 108 12.07 22.61 -6.51
CA ALA A 108 12.70 23.65 -5.71
C ALA A 108 14.08 23.22 -5.18
N GLN A 109 14.27 21.93 -4.90
CA GLN A 109 15.49 21.40 -4.30
C GLN A 109 16.57 21.06 -5.34
N CYS A 110 16.25 20.25 -6.35
CA CYS A 110 17.25 19.80 -7.34
C CYS A 110 17.15 20.50 -8.70
N ARG A 111 16.19 21.41 -8.90
CA ARG A 111 15.92 22.12 -10.17
C ARG A 111 15.62 21.24 -11.38
N GLU A 112 15.50 19.93 -11.20
CA GLU A 112 15.08 19.02 -12.26
C GLU A 112 13.62 19.26 -12.69
N PRO A 113 13.29 19.02 -13.97
CA PRO A 113 11.93 19.17 -14.47
C PRO A 113 10.98 18.16 -13.81
N LEU A 114 9.92 18.68 -13.20
CA LEU A 114 8.81 17.89 -12.68
C LEU A 114 7.90 17.56 -13.86
N LYS A 115 7.81 16.28 -14.21
CA LYS A 115 6.81 15.83 -15.18
C LYS A 115 5.44 16.06 -14.55
N GLU A 116 4.50 16.57 -15.34
CA GLU A 116 3.09 16.67 -14.97
C GLU A 116 2.61 15.25 -14.69
N ASN A 117 2.66 14.84 -13.42
CA ASN A 117 1.89 13.70 -12.96
C ASN A 117 0.45 14.18 -13.05
N VAL A 118 -0.17 13.86 -14.18
CA VAL A 118 -1.59 13.97 -14.42
C VAL A 118 -2.27 13.06 -13.39
N LEU A 119 -2.35 13.54 -12.15
CA LEU A 119 -3.44 13.27 -11.23
C LEU A 119 -4.66 13.93 -11.87
N ARG A 120 -5.10 13.40 -13.01
CA ARG A 120 -6.51 13.35 -13.30
C ARG A 120 -7.07 12.57 -12.13
N SER A 121 -7.62 13.30 -11.17
CA SER A 121 -8.85 12.88 -10.52
C SER A 121 -9.85 12.63 -11.64
N SER A 122 -9.72 11.49 -12.32
CA SER A 122 -10.81 10.92 -13.05
C SER A 122 -11.75 10.50 -11.95
N ARG A 123 -12.76 11.33 -11.68
CA ARG A 123 -14.08 10.79 -11.37
C ARG A 123 -14.40 9.81 -12.51
N THR A 124 -13.91 8.59 -12.39
CA THR A 124 -14.35 7.47 -13.20
C THR A 124 -15.76 7.24 -12.77
N SER A 125 -16.72 7.73 -13.56
CA SER A 125 -18.05 7.14 -13.53
C SER A 125 -17.88 5.63 -13.70
N ASP A 126 -18.61 4.84 -12.92
CA ASP A 126 -18.65 3.36 -12.98
C ASP A 126 -18.85 2.80 -14.40
N ASN A 127 -19.29 3.64 -15.34
CA ASN A 127 -19.46 3.33 -16.75
C ASN A 127 -18.17 2.98 -17.53
N ASP A 128 -16.99 3.20 -16.94
CA ASP A 128 -15.70 2.88 -17.60
C ASP A 128 -15.09 1.54 -17.15
N LEU A 129 -15.81 0.74 -16.35
CA LEU A 129 -15.33 -0.56 -15.88
C LEU A 129 -16.01 -1.70 -16.63
N VAL A 130 -15.20 -2.64 -17.12
CA VAL A 130 -15.66 -3.86 -17.80
C VAL A 130 -15.54 -5.04 -16.83
N GLU A 131 -16.65 -5.72 -16.57
CA GLU A 131 -16.66 -6.93 -15.76
C GLU A 131 -16.15 -8.14 -16.55
N CYS A 132 -15.23 -8.88 -15.96
CA CYS A 132 -14.78 -10.15 -16.52
C CYS A 132 -15.86 -11.23 -16.36
N LYS A 133 -16.34 -11.80 -17.47
CA LYS A 133 -17.34 -12.89 -17.44
C LYS A 133 -16.87 -14.19 -16.79
N VAL A 134 -15.56 -14.36 -16.60
CA VAL A 134 -14.97 -15.59 -16.02
C VAL A 134 -14.73 -15.47 -14.53
N CYS A 135 -14.17 -14.35 -14.07
CA CYS A 135 -13.79 -14.16 -12.67
C CYS A 135 -14.50 -12.99 -11.97
N HIS A 136 -15.46 -12.36 -12.66
CA HIS A 136 -16.30 -11.27 -12.16
C HIS A 136 -15.53 -10.06 -11.62
N SER A 137 -14.24 -9.93 -11.94
CA SER A 137 -13.45 -8.77 -11.58
C SER A 137 -13.77 -7.59 -12.50
N LEU A 138 -13.93 -6.40 -11.92
CA LEU A 138 -14.01 -5.15 -12.65
C LEU A 138 -12.62 -4.75 -13.16
N ASN A 139 -12.53 -4.47 -14.45
CA ASN A 139 -11.28 -4.09 -15.11
C ASN A 139 -11.47 -2.75 -15.82
N ARG A 140 -10.46 -1.89 -15.73
CA ARG A 140 -10.44 -0.63 -16.46
C ARG A 140 -9.73 -0.85 -17.81
N PRO A 141 -10.43 -0.81 -18.96
CA PRO A 141 -9.76 -0.93 -20.24
C PRO A 141 -8.84 0.29 -20.48
N PRO A 142 -7.73 0.11 -21.21
CA PRO A 142 -6.87 1.22 -21.59
C PRO A 142 -7.66 2.23 -22.44
N SER A 143 -7.46 3.53 -22.19
CA SER A 143 -8.13 4.61 -22.92
C SER A 143 -7.61 4.80 -24.36
N LYS A 144 -6.54 4.10 -24.72
CA LYS A 144 -5.96 4.08 -26.06
C LYS A 144 -6.44 2.83 -26.79
N LYS A 145 -6.58 2.92 -28.12
CA LYS A 145 -6.94 1.78 -28.97
C LYS A 145 -5.96 0.63 -28.70
N SER A 146 -6.51 -0.50 -28.29
CA SER A 146 -5.79 -1.74 -28.04
C SER A 146 -6.51 -2.86 -28.77
N ASP A 147 -5.75 -3.69 -29.49
CA ASP A 147 -6.30 -4.77 -30.30
C ASP A 147 -6.97 -5.86 -29.44
N THR A 148 -6.58 -5.98 -28.16
CA THR A 148 -7.18 -6.91 -27.20
C THR A 148 -7.02 -6.36 -25.78
N VAL A 149 -8.05 -6.53 -24.94
CA VAL A 149 -8.01 -6.18 -23.52
C VAL A 149 -8.16 -7.46 -22.71
N LEU A 150 -7.18 -7.75 -21.85
CA LEU A 150 -7.19 -8.91 -20.97
C LEU A 150 -7.58 -8.52 -19.55
N CYS A 151 -8.20 -9.45 -18.84
CA CYS A 151 -8.49 -9.34 -17.43
C CYS A 151 -7.19 -9.33 -16.62
N GLY A 152 -7.01 -8.34 -15.74
CA GLY A 152 -5.84 -8.25 -14.87
C GLY A 152 -5.75 -9.36 -13.82
N ARG A 153 -6.82 -10.15 -13.63
CA ARG A 153 -6.87 -11.24 -12.65
C ARG A 153 -6.74 -12.63 -13.27
N CYS A 154 -7.51 -12.92 -14.32
CA CYS A 154 -7.54 -14.24 -14.94
C CYS A 154 -6.95 -14.26 -16.36
N TYR A 155 -6.46 -13.13 -16.86
CA TYR A 155 -5.87 -12.99 -18.21
C TYR A 155 -6.80 -13.39 -19.37
N GLN A 156 -8.10 -13.59 -19.11
CA GLN A 156 -9.09 -13.83 -20.14
C GLN A 156 -9.44 -12.52 -20.86
N GLU A 157 -9.66 -12.60 -22.17
CA GLU A 157 -10.14 -11.49 -22.97
C GLU A 157 -11.49 -10.94 -22.46
N LEU A 158 -11.54 -9.62 -22.26
CA LEU A 158 -12.70 -8.90 -21.72
C LEU A 158 -13.73 -8.50 -22.79
N GLY A 159 -13.54 -8.96 -24.03
CA GLY A 159 -14.45 -8.71 -25.16
C GLY A 159 -14.34 -7.28 -25.69
N ALA A 160 -13.67 -7.11 -26.83
CA ALA A 160 -13.71 -5.86 -27.59
C ALA A 160 -15.00 -5.82 -28.41
N SER A 161 -15.98 -5.01 -28.02
CA SER A 161 -17.08 -4.63 -28.91
C SER A 161 -16.99 -3.15 -29.26
N LEU A 162 -15.99 -2.79 -30.07
CA LEU A 162 -16.00 -1.52 -30.79
C LEU A 162 -15.59 -1.77 -32.26
N SER A 163 -16.63 -1.73 -33.10
CA SER A 163 -16.63 -1.61 -34.57
C SER A 163 -16.38 -2.86 -35.43
N THR A 164 -17.50 -3.41 -35.90
CA THR A 164 -17.84 -3.72 -37.30
C THR A 164 -16.68 -3.75 -38.32
N ALA A 165 -16.03 -4.90 -38.42
CA ALA A 165 -15.67 -5.59 -39.67
C ALA A 165 -14.94 -6.88 -39.27
N PRO A 166 -15.28 -8.05 -39.83
CA PRO A 166 -14.40 -9.20 -39.71
C PRO A 166 -13.23 -9.03 -40.70
N PRO A 167 -11.97 -8.96 -40.27
CA PRO A 167 -10.93 -9.58 -41.03
C PRO A 167 -10.94 -11.05 -40.61
N GLU A 168 -11.63 -11.87 -41.40
CA GLU A 168 -11.11 -13.20 -41.65
C GLU A 168 -9.68 -13.00 -42.17
N GLU A 169 -8.68 -13.12 -41.31
CA GLU A 169 -7.31 -13.44 -41.75
C GLU A 169 -6.46 -13.89 -40.56
N SER A 170 -6.29 -15.21 -40.51
CA SER A 170 -5.02 -15.85 -40.19
C SER A 170 -4.60 -15.92 -38.72
N GLN A 171 -5.34 -16.74 -37.96
CA GLN A 171 -4.89 -17.42 -36.73
C GLN A 171 -3.67 -18.37 -36.92
N ALA A 172 -2.94 -18.27 -38.03
CA ALA A 172 -2.06 -19.32 -38.53
C ALA A 172 -0.56 -19.17 -38.21
N ASN A 173 -0.11 -18.06 -37.58
CA ASN A 173 1.33 -17.80 -37.46
C ASN A 173 1.74 -17.17 -36.11
N GLN A 174 1.30 -17.76 -35.01
CA GLN A 174 1.83 -17.45 -33.67
C GLN A 174 2.67 -18.62 -33.15
N ARG A 175 3.84 -18.33 -32.57
CA ARG A 175 4.69 -19.32 -31.91
C ARG A 175 4.94 -18.91 -30.46
N THR A 176 4.91 -19.86 -29.54
CA THR A 176 5.26 -19.63 -28.14
C THR A 176 6.75 -19.86 -27.96
N VAL A 177 7.46 -18.86 -27.43
CA VAL A 177 8.91 -18.93 -27.17
C VAL A 177 9.15 -18.88 -25.67
N GLN A 178 10.01 -19.76 -25.17
CA GLN A 178 10.44 -19.76 -23.78
C GLN A 178 11.76 -18.99 -23.64
N LEU A 179 11.75 -17.94 -22.83
CA LEU A 179 12.85 -17.00 -22.68
C LEU A 179 13.28 -16.93 -21.21
N ARG A 180 14.59 -17.02 -20.98
CA ARG A 180 15.16 -16.82 -19.64
C ARG A 180 15.40 -15.34 -19.42
N CYS A 181 14.98 -14.84 -18.26
CA CYS A 181 15.33 -13.49 -17.85
C CYS A 181 16.84 -13.40 -17.57
N GLY A 182 17.52 -12.41 -18.15
CA GLY A 182 18.96 -12.21 -17.93
C GLY A 182 19.35 -11.80 -16.52
N GLN A 183 18.38 -11.39 -15.68
CA GLN A 183 18.61 -10.94 -14.30
C GLN A 183 18.35 -12.04 -13.28
N CYS A 184 17.18 -12.68 -13.33
CA CYS A 184 16.77 -13.66 -12.32
C CYS A 184 16.72 -15.11 -12.84
N ASN A 185 17.09 -15.36 -14.11
CA ASN A 185 17.08 -16.67 -14.76
C ASN A 185 15.71 -17.40 -14.81
N VAL A 186 14.63 -16.73 -14.41
CA VAL A 186 13.27 -17.25 -14.51
C VAL A 186 12.87 -17.41 -15.98
N ILE A 187 12.25 -18.55 -16.31
CA ILE A 187 11.73 -18.86 -17.63
C ILE A 187 10.37 -18.19 -17.80
N ASN A 188 10.22 -17.42 -18.86
CA ASN A 188 8.98 -16.74 -19.23
C ASN A 188 8.53 -17.33 -20.58
N ALA A 189 7.28 -17.77 -20.67
CA ALA A 189 6.69 -18.20 -21.93
C ALA A 189 5.98 -17.00 -22.56
N VAL A 190 6.38 -16.61 -23.76
CA VAL A 190 5.75 -15.49 -24.46
C VAL A 190 5.36 -15.87 -25.87
N THR A 191 4.13 -15.53 -26.23
CA THR A 191 3.58 -15.76 -27.56
C THR A 191 4.00 -14.62 -28.48
N VAL A 192 4.68 -14.96 -29.57
CA VAL A 192 5.13 -14.00 -30.59
C VAL A 192 4.56 -14.35 -31.95
N GLY A 193 4.27 -13.34 -32.76
CA GLY A 193 3.99 -13.52 -34.18
C GLY A 193 5.23 -14.06 -34.91
N ALA A 194 5.03 -14.86 -35.96
CA ALA A 194 6.10 -15.52 -36.71
C ALA A 194 7.18 -14.54 -37.24
N ASP A 195 6.81 -13.29 -37.55
CA ASP A 195 7.69 -12.29 -38.20
C ASP A 195 8.32 -11.26 -37.24
N ILE A 196 8.26 -11.48 -35.92
CA ILE A 196 8.82 -10.53 -34.95
C ILE A 196 10.33 -10.75 -34.78
N LYS A 197 11.14 -9.76 -35.19
CA LYS A 197 12.62 -9.75 -35.05
C LYS A 197 13.12 -9.16 -33.73
N ARG A 198 12.33 -8.29 -33.09
CA ARG A 198 12.66 -7.64 -31.82
C ARG A 198 11.46 -7.64 -30.91
N MET A 199 11.67 -8.04 -29.67
CA MET A 199 10.60 -8.21 -28.71
C MET A 199 11.05 -7.70 -27.33
N GLU A 200 10.12 -7.08 -26.61
CA GLU A 200 10.28 -6.68 -25.22
C GLU A 200 9.25 -7.42 -24.36
N PHE A 201 9.69 -7.96 -23.22
CA PHE A 201 8.79 -8.61 -22.27
C PHE A 201 9.18 -8.28 -20.83
N ILE A 202 8.19 -8.21 -19.95
CA ILE A 202 8.41 -8.02 -18.51
C ILE A 202 8.57 -9.39 -17.87
N CYS A 203 9.65 -9.59 -17.12
CA CYS A 203 9.86 -10.85 -16.42
C CYS A 203 8.85 -11.03 -15.28
N GLY A 204 8.13 -12.15 -15.26
CA GLY A 204 7.16 -12.47 -14.21
C GLY A 204 7.78 -12.73 -12.82
N GLY A 205 9.09 -12.98 -12.75
CA GLY A 205 9.81 -13.20 -11.50
C GLY A 205 10.33 -11.92 -10.84
N CYS A 206 10.95 -11.02 -11.61
CA CYS A 206 11.62 -9.83 -11.08
C CYS A 206 11.05 -8.49 -11.58
N GLY A 207 10.05 -8.50 -12.47
CA GLY A 207 9.43 -7.29 -13.02
C GLY A 207 10.32 -6.48 -13.97
N VAL A 208 11.53 -6.95 -14.28
CA VAL A 208 12.46 -6.24 -15.17
C VAL A 208 12.03 -6.39 -16.63
N LEU A 209 12.07 -5.29 -17.39
CA LEU A 209 11.89 -5.28 -18.84
C LEU A 209 13.11 -5.90 -19.52
N ASN A 210 12.91 -6.97 -20.28
CA ASN A 210 13.95 -7.64 -21.06
C ASN A 210 13.66 -7.40 -22.54
N SER A 211 14.68 -6.99 -23.30
CA SER A 211 14.62 -6.88 -24.76
C SER A 211 15.45 -7.99 -25.39
N ILE A 212 14.89 -8.63 -26.41
CA ILE A 212 15.52 -9.73 -27.14
C ILE A 212 15.38 -9.53 -28.65
N VAL A 213 16.40 -9.95 -29.37
CA VAL A 213 16.40 -10.03 -30.83
C VAL A 213 16.20 -11.51 -31.18
N LEU A 214 15.14 -11.80 -31.92
CA LEU A 214 14.86 -13.15 -32.44
C LEU A 214 15.43 -13.20 -33.85
N GLU A 215 16.41 -14.09 -34.08
CA GLU A 215 16.98 -14.38 -35.41
C GLU A 215 16.04 -15.25 -36.25
#